data_AF-A0A2E7IP11-F1
#
_entry.id   AF-A0A2E7IP11-F1
#
_cell.length_a   1.000
_cell.length_b   1.000
_cell.length_c   1.000
_cell.angle_alpha   90.00
_cell.angle_beta   90.00
_cell.angle_gamma   90.00
#
_symmetry.space_group_name_H-M   'P 1'
#
loop_
_entity.id
_entity.type
_entity.pdbx_description
1 polymer ?
#
loop_
_entity_poly.entity_id
_entity_poly.type
_entity_poly.pdbx_seq_one_letter_code
_entity_poly.pdbx_strand_id
1 'polypeptide(L)'
;MALLILAGATPAFAGCEQPAFYEQPAVPLAQTSTYEQMKSAVSNIKQYIAEAERKLLECSTLSSARFNYYVSRLQELAAAINTQTALFQSLNKS
;
A
#
# COMPACT_ATOMS: atom_id res chain seq x y z
N MET A 1 -25.80 -33.07 -28.82
CA MET A 1 -25.46 -32.15 -27.72
C MET A 1 -23.95 -32.07 -27.61
N ALA A 2 -23.34 -30.98 -28.06
CA ALA A 2 -21.90 -30.77 -27.93
C ALA A 2 -21.66 -29.87 -26.69
N LEU A 3 -21.00 -30.42 -25.66
CA LEU A 3 -20.51 -29.66 -24.52
C LEU A 3 -19.35 -28.77 -24.99
N LEU A 4 -19.57 -27.45 -25.02
CA LEU A 4 -18.52 -26.46 -25.15
C LEU A 4 -17.76 -26.38 -23.81
N ILE A 5 -16.71 -27.17 -23.68
CA ILE A 5 -15.76 -27.06 -22.57
C ILE A 5 -14.97 -25.77 -22.81
N LEU A 6 -15.32 -24.71 -22.05
CA LEU A 6 -14.52 -23.50 -21.90
C LEU A 6 -13.23 -23.83 -21.11
N ALA A 7 -12.35 -24.63 -21.72
CA ALA A 7 -10.99 -24.81 -21.23
C ALA A 7 -10.17 -23.59 -21.66
N GLY A 8 -9.84 -22.71 -20.72
CA GLY A 8 -8.89 -21.62 -20.96
C GLY A 8 -9.26 -20.26 -20.40
N ALA A 9 -10.36 -20.12 -19.66
CA ALA A 9 -10.49 -18.96 -18.78
C ALA A 9 -9.49 -19.13 -17.64
N THR A 10 -8.27 -18.59 -17.82
CA THR A 10 -7.51 -18.13 -16.66
C THR A 10 -8.50 -17.31 -15.85
N PRO A 11 -8.71 -17.63 -14.56
CA PRO A 11 -9.67 -16.88 -13.78
C PRO A 11 -9.20 -15.41 -13.85
N ALA A 12 -10.05 -14.53 -14.40
CA ALA A 12 -9.87 -13.06 -14.30
C ALA A 12 -9.76 -12.59 -12.82
N PHE A 13 -9.90 -13.54 -11.90
CA PHE A 13 -9.81 -13.44 -10.46
C PHE A 13 -8.38 -13.59 -9.89
N ALA A 14 -7.37 -14.01 -10.67
CA ALA A 14 -6.00 -14.23 -10.18
C ALA A 14 -5.10 -12.96 -10.13
N GLY A 15 -5.61 -11.80 -10.53
CA GLY A 15 -4.79 -10.58 -10.72
C GLY A 15 -4.68 -9.64 -9.52
N CYS A 16 -5.54 -9.80 -8.51
CA CYS A 16 -5.70 -8.82 -7.42
C CYS A 16 -5.16 -9.26 -6.07
N GLU A 17 -4.64 -10.48 -5.96
CA GLU A 17 -3.84 -10.93 -4.82
C GLU A 17 -2.38 -10.51 -5.02
N GLN A 18 -2.15 -9.21 -5.23
CA GLN A 18 -0.81 -8.71 -5.52
C GLN A 18 0.02 -8.49 -4.24
N PRO A 19 1.34 -8.74 -4.28
CA PRO A 19 2.25 -8.53 -3.14
C PRO A 19 2.19 -7.12 -2.57
N ALA A 20 1.91 -6.13 -3.42
CA ALA A 20 1.73 -4.73 -3.04
C ALA A 20 0.64 -4.51 -1.97
N PHE A 21 -0.30 -5.45 -1.80
CA PHE A 21 -1.33 -5.38 -0.76
C PHE A 21 -0.96 -6.04 0.57
N TYR A 22 0.16 -6.78 0.59
CA TYR A 22 0.57 -7.57 1.75
C TYR A 22 1.89 -7.07 2.36
N GLU A 23 2.83 -6.61 1.54
CA GLU A 23 4.15 -6.16 2.00
C GLU A 23 4.20 -4.65 2.22
N GLN A 24 3.52 -4.20 3.27
CA GLN A 24 3.54 -2.81 3.69
C GLN A 24 4.93 -2.42 4.22
N PRO A 25 5.55 -1.33 3.74
CA PRO A 25 6.84 -0.85 4.26
C PRO A 25 6.74 -0.43 5.74
N ALA A 26 7.81 -0.65 6.48
CA ALA A 26 7.89 -0.24 7.88
C ALA A 26 7.94 1.29 8.01
N VAL A 27 7.21 1.83 8.99
CA VAL A 27 7.28 3.23 9.39
C VAL A 27 8.34 3.37 10.48
N PRO A 28 9.44 4.09 10.26
CA PRO A 28 10.49 4.21 11.26
C PRO A 28 10.06 5.18 12.39
N LEU A 29 10.55 4.94 13.60
CA LEU A 29 10.22 5.76 14.77
C LEU A 29 11.04 7.04 14.82
N ALA A 30 10.39 8.18 15.05
CA ALA A 30 11.01 9.50 15.07
C ALA A 30 12.19 9.62 16.06
N GLN A 31 12.10 8.95 17.21
CA GLN A 31 13.10 9.08 18.29
C GLN A 31 14.42 8.38 17.97
N THR A 32 14.39 7.34 17.12
CA THR A 32 15.54 6.47 16.85
C THR A 32 16.01 6.52 15.40
N SER A 33 15.34 7.31 14.56
CA SER A 33 15.68 7.45 13.15
C SER A 33 16.72 8.52 12.93
N THR A 34 17.58 8.34 11.93
CA THR A 34 18.38 9.41 11.36
C THR A 34 17.57 10.21 10.33
N TYR A 35 18.06 11.41 9.97
CA TYR A 35 17.47 12.21 8.91
C TYR A 35 17.35 11.43 7.58
N GLU A 36 18.41 10.74 7.16
CA GLU A 36 18.40 9.98 5.90
C GLU A 36 17.43 8.78 5.96
N GLN A 37 17.30 8.12 7.11
CA GLN A 37 16.31 7.05 7.29
C GLN A 37 14.88 7.59 7.17
N MET A 38 14.57 8.70 7.83
CA MET A 38 13.23 9.31 7.77
C MET A 38 12.91 9.81 6.34
N LYS A 39 13.87 10.49 5.69
CA LYS A 39 13.75 10.96 4.31
C LYS A 39 13.52 9.81 3.32
N SER A 40 14.30 8.74 3.43
CA SER A 40 14.15 7.55 2.59
C SER A 40 12.79 6.88 2.83
N ALA A 41 12.37 6.74 4.09
CA ALA A 41 11.08 6.16 4.43
C ALA A 41 9.90 6.96 3.86
N VAL A 42 9.93 8.30 3.95
CA VAL A 42 8.89 9.16 3.35
C VAL A 42 8.81 8.93 1.83
N SER A 43 9.94 8.86 1.14
CA SER A 43 9.98 8.62 -0.30
C SER A 43 9.41 7.24 -0.65
N ASN A 44 9.90 6.20 0.02
CA ASN A 44 9.53 4.81 -0.26
C ASN A 44 8.05 4.55 0.04
N ILE A 45 7.53 5.07 1.16
CA ILE A 45 6.13 4.92 1.55
C ILE A 45 5.21 5.65 0.56
N LYS A 46 5.58 6.86 0.10
CA LYS A 46 4.81 7.57 -0.93
C LYS A 46 4.74 6.80 -2.24
N GLN A 47 5.88 6.25 -2.69
CA GLN A 47 5.93 5.45 -3.90
C GLN A 47 5.09 4.18 -3.76
N TYR A 48 5.19 3.48 -2.63
CA TYR A 48 4.39 2.30 -2.33
C TYR A 48 2.88 2.61 -2.37
N ILE A 49 2.44 3.69 -1.72
CA ILE A 49 1.02 4.11 -1.71
C ILE A 49 0.55 4.37 -3.15
N ALA A 50 1.30 5.14 -3.93
CA ALA A 50 0.93 5.44 -5.32
C ALA A 50 0.83 4.18 -6.19
N GLU A 51 1.75 3.22 -6.01
CA GLU A 51 1.71 1.95 -6.74
C GLU A 51 0.51 1.09 -6.31
N ALA A 52 0.23 1.02 -5.01
CA ALA A 52 -0.90 0.28 -4.46
C ALA A 52 -2.24 0.90 -4.91
N GLU A 53 -2.37 2.22 -4.92
CA GLU A 53 -3.55 2.94 -5.42
C GLU A 53 -3.80 2.61 -6.90
N ARG A 54 -2.75 2.68 -7.74
CA ARG A 54 -2.87 2.31 -9.16
C ARG A 54 -3.36 0.86 -9.32
N LYS A 55 -2.78 -0.08 -8.57
CA LYS A 55 -3.16 -1.49 -8.60
C LYS A 55 -4.60 -1.72 -8.10
N LEU A 56 -5.06 -0.96 -7.09
CA LEU A 56 -6.45 -1.03 -6.62
C LEU A 56 -7.43 -0.60 -7.70
N LEU A 57 -7.12 0.47 -8.45
CA LEU A 57 -7.96 0.96 -9.54
C LEU A 57 -8.01 -0.01 -10.72
N GLU A 58 -6.92 -0.72 -11.00
CA GLU A 58 -6.85 -1.77 -12.02
C GLU A 58 -7.65 -3.04 -11.61
N CYS A 59 -7.92 -3.19 -10.32
CA CYS A 59 -8.57 -4.36 -9.73
C CYS A 59 -10.10 -4.26 -9.71
N SER A 60 -10.71 -4.40 -10.90
CA SER A 60 -12.17 -4.38 -11.11
C SER A 60 -12.97 -5.50 -10.42
N THR A 61 -12.28 -6.53 -9.91
CA THR A 61 -12.89 -7.72 -9.29
C THR A 61 -12.94 -7.69 -7.76
N LEU A 62 -12.37 -6.65 -7.13
CA LEU A 62 -12.45 -6.50 -5.67
C LEU A 62 -13.88 -6.15 -5.25
N SER A 63 -14.38 -6.85 -4.22
CA SER A 63 -15.61 -6.43 -3.56
C SER A 63 -15.40 -5.06 -2.89
N SER A 64 -16.47 -4.26 -2.76
CA SER A 64 -16.39 -2.96 -2.08
C SER A 64 -15.81 -3.06 -0.67
N ALA A 65 -16.08 -4.16 0.05
CA ALA A 65 -15.51 -4.42 1.37
C ALA A 65 -13.97 -4.58 1.32
N ARG A 66 -13.44 -5.35 0.36
CA ARG A 66 -11.98 -5.53 0.20
C ARG A 66 -11.31 -4.26 -0.33
N PHE A 67 -11.95 -3.56 -1.27
CA PHE A 67 -11.46 -2.28 -1.77
C PHE A 67 -11.33 -1.27 -0.63
N ASN A 68 -12.39 -1.09 0.17
CA ASN A 68 -12.38 -0.17 1.31
C ASN A 68 -11.33 -0.57 2.36
N TYR A 69 -11.18 -1.87 2.63
CA TYR A 69 -10.13 -2.35 3.54
C TYR A 69 -8.73 -1.90 3.11
N TYR A 70 -8.38 -2.05 1.83
CA TYR A 70 -7.07 -1.63 1.33
C TYR A 70 -6.90 -0.11 1.34
N VAL A 71 -7.95 0.64 0.96
CA VAL A 71 -7.93 2.11 1.06
C VAL A 71 -7.68 2.56 2.50
N SER A 72 -8.38 1.98 3.48
CA SER A 72 -8.16 2.29 4.89
C SER A 72 -6.73 1.99 5.34
N ARG A 73 -6.16 0.84 4.93
CA ARG A 73 -4.75 0.52 5.25
C ARG A 73 -3.75 1.51 4.67
N LEU A 74 -3.96 1.96 3.43
CA LEU A 74 -3.08 2.97 2.81
C LEU A 74 -3.19 4.31 3.52
N GLN A 75 -4.39 4.71 3.94
CA GLN A 75 -4.63 5.91 4.73
C GLN A 75 -3.96 5.84 6.11
N GLU A 76 -4.04 4.70 6.80
CA GLU A 76 -3.37 4.46 8.07
C GLU A 76 -1.84 4.56 7.93
N LEU A 77 -1.27 3.97 6.87
CA LEU A 77 0.16 4.07 6.59
C LEU A 77 0.58 5.53 6.34
N ALA A 78 -0.19 6.27 5.54
CA ALA A 78 0.06 7.68 5.27
C ALA A 78 0.01 8.52 6.55
N ALA A 79 -0.98 8.28 7.41
CA ALA A 79 -1.11 8.96 8.69
C ALA A 79 0.06 8.64 9.63
N ALA A 80 0.50 7.38 9.68
CA ALA A 80 1.61 6.94 10.51
C ALA A 80 2.94 7.63 10.10
N ILE A 81 3.29 7.63 8.80
CA ILE A 81 4.53 8.28 8.34
C ILE A 81 4.46 9.80 8.52
N ASN A 82 3.30 10.43 8.32
CA ASN A 82 3.15 11.87 8.56
C ASN A 82 3.34 12.21 10.04
N THR A 83 2.78 11.40 10.94
CA THR A 83 2.93 11.57 12.39
C THR A 83 4.39 11.45 12.81
N GLN A 84 5.10 10.39 12.37
CA GLN A 84 6.51 10.20 12.69
C GLN A 84 7.40 11.29 12.07
N THR A 85 7.08 11.76 10.87
CA THR A 85 7.81 12.86 10.23
C THR A 85 7.63 14.17 11.01
N ALA A 86 6.40 14.50 11.42
CA ALA A 86 6.11 15.70 12.20
C ALA A 86 6.83 15.67 13.56
N LEU A 87 6.83 14.51 14.22
CA LEU A 87 7.54 14.31 15.47
C LEU A 87 9.06 14.37 15.30
N PHE A 88 9.60 13.79 14.24
CA PHE A 88 11.03 13.89 13.93
C PHE A 88 11.45 15.34 13.73
N GLN A 89 10.64 16.12 12.98
CA GLN A 89 10.89 17.54 12.78
C GLN A 89 10.82 18.35 14.07
N SER A 90 9.93 18.02 15.02
CA SER A 90 9.87 18.75 16.29
C SER A 90 11.06 18.44 17.19
N LEU A 91 11.54 17.20 17.22
CA LEU A 91 12.70 16.79 18.01
C LEU A 91 14.02 17.40 17.50
N ASN A 92 14.16 17.58 16.18
CA ASN A 92 15.39 18.06 15.56
C ASN A 92 15.40 19.57 15.26
N LYS A 93 14.39 20.32 15.72
CA LYS A 93 14.32 21.79 15.63
C LYS A 93 15.10 22.51 16.75
N SER A 94 15.96 21.81 17.48
CA SER A 94 16.80 22.38 18.56
C SER A 94 18.13 22.90 18.03
#